data_AF-A0A8B7YX01-F1
#
_entry.id   AF-A0A8B7YX01-F1
#
_cell.length_a   1.000
_cell.length_b   1.000
_cell.length_c   1.000
_cell.angle_alpha   90.00
_cell.angle_beta   90.00
_cell.angle_gamma   90.00
#
_symmetry.space_group_name_H-M   'P 1'
#
loop_
_entity.id
_entity.type
_entity.pdbx_description
1 polymer ?
#
loop_
_entity_poly.entity_id
_entity_poly.type
_entity_poly.pdbx_seq_one_letter_code
_entity_poly.pdbx_strand_id
1 'polypeptide(L)'
;MTGNTAYEIVDFRRQLTGLKNKEKGAKKTGLEKQFEALSKLLAMKRSVERETAQTGLRPENVNKNRFSDFPAKQRSRAVLMTSVYENDTDYINAHFLPGYRKKSMYISTQMPMPNTVADIWRLVYDYKVGCIVMLNPLDPANETMCQYWPEKKGSTVEFGPLLVKLKETNKYDNVIQRVFTLRNKDLKTEEEPRTVCQFECLDWPSNEDTPTSLQGMLTLMGLTQEWLDKDTPIVAHCIDGMGRSAVYFALMSLLEQSKEEKVVDVFQAVFRLRMAHQNMMYSVEHYALCYEVLQLYLDSNVTYANL
;
A
#
# COMPACT_ATOMS: atom_id res chain seq x y z
N MET A 1 -16.62 23.44 -2.54
CA MET A 1 -15.35 23.35 -3.29
C MET A 1 -15.11 21.99 -3.96
N THR A 2 -15.89 20.93 -3.68
CA THR A 2 -15.89 19.70 -4.51
C THR A 2 -17.27 19.08 -4.78
N GLY A 3 -18.37 19.68 -4.30
CA GLY A 3 -19.71 19.08 -4.44
C GLY A 3 -19.81 17.75 -3.70
N ASN A 4 -20.82 16.94 -4.05
CA ASN A 4 -20.90 15.54 -3.61
C ASN A 4 -19.93 14.69 -4.45
N THR A 5 -18.95 14.07 -3.80
CA THR A 5 -17.95 13.19 -4.44
C THR A 5 -18.24 11.70 -4.24
N ALA A 6 -19.30 11.38 -3.50
CA ALA A 6 -19.79 10.02 -3.33
C ALA A 6 -20.74 9.67 -4.48
N TYR A 7 -20.51 8.51 -5.09
CA TYR A 7 -21.28 8.02 -6.23
C TYR A 7 -21.86 6.64 -5.92
N GLU A 8 -23.13 6.44 -6.27
CA GLU A 8 -23.70 5.10 -6.30
C GLU A 8 -22.97 4.26 -7.34
N ILE A 9 -22.74 2.98 -7.03
CA ILE A 9 -22.01 2.06 -7.91
C ILE A 9 -22.64 2.00 -9.31
N VAL A 10 -23.98 2.01 -9.39
CA VAL A 10 -24.72 1.92 -10.65
C VAL A 10 -24.48 3.13 -11.58
N ASP A 11 -24.13 4.27 -10.99
CA ASP A 11 -23.90 5.52 -11.70
C ASP A 11 -22.41 5.81 -11.93
N PHE A 12 -21.52 5.03 -11.33
CA PHE A 12 -20.08 5.31 -11.29
C PHE A 12 -19.48 5.50 -12.70
N ARG A 13 -19.86 4.65 -13.65
CA ARG A 13 -19.41 4.76 -15.06
C ARG A 13 -19.79 6.08 -15.71
N ARG A 14 -21.04 6.51 -15.51
CA ARG A 14 -21.54 7.79 -16.03
C ARG A 14 -20.75 8.96 -15.42
N GLN A 15 -20.51 8.91 -14.12
CA GLN A 15 -19.76 9.95 -13.41
C GLN A 15 -18.30 10.01 -13.87
N LEU A 16 -17.62 8.87 -14.01
CA LEU A 16 -16.24 8.80 -14.50
C LEU A 16 -16.11 9.38 -15.92
N THR A 17 -17.02 9.03 -16.84
CA THR A 17 -17.04 9.61 -18.18
C THR A 17 -17.16 11.14 -18.14
N GLY A 18 -18.04 11.65 -17.27
CA GLY A 18 -18.17 13.10 -17.05
C GLY A 18 -16.88 13.73 -16.51
N LEU A 19 -16.22 13.09 -15.54
CA LEU A 19 -15.00 13.60 -14.92
C LEU A 19 -13.79 13.60 -15.87
N LYS A 20 -13.72 12.65 -16.82
CA LYS A 20 -12.66 12.59 -17.83
C LYS A 20 -12.81 13.65 -18.92
N ASN A 21 -14.04 14.09 -19.21
CA ASN A 21 -14.30 15.08 -20.23
C ASN A 21 -13.96 16.51 -19.74
N LYS A 22 -13.39 17.31 -20.63
CA LYS A 22 -13.22 18.76 -20.39
C LYS A 22 -14.50 19.47 -20.77
N GLU A 23 -15.07 20.24 -19.84
CA GLU A 23 -16.17 21.15 -20.14
C GLU A 23 -15.74 22.19 -21.18
N LYS A 24 -16.68 22.68 -21.99
CA LYS A 24 -16.39 23.66 -23.04
C LYS A 24 -15.72 24.91 -22.45
N GLY A 25 -14.50 25.21 -22.90
CA GLY A 25 -13.70 26.33 -22.41
C GLY A 25 -12.91 26.07 -21.12
N ALA A 26 -13.03 24.88 -20.51
CA ALA A 26 -12.25 24.52 -19.32
C ALA A 26 -10.84 24.06 -19.68
N LYS A 27 -9.85 24.48 -18.89
CA LYS A 27 -8.44 24.05 -19.04
C LYS A 27 -8.18 22.64 -18.48
N LYS A 28 -8.99 22.23 -17.50
CA LYS A 28 -8.82 21.02 -16.68
C LYS A 28 -10.07 20.16 -16.70
N THR A 29 -9.87 18.84 -16.67
CA THR A 29 -10.87 17.79 -16.47
C THR A 29 -11.46 17.86 -15.06
N GLY A 30 -12.55 17.14 -14.81
CA GLY A 30 -13.11 16.97 -13.47
C GLY A 30 -12.14 16.29 -12.50
N LEU A 31 -11.39 15.28 -12.97
CA LEU A 31 -10.37 14.59 -12.18
C LEU A 31 -9.26 15.53 -11.72
N GLU A 32 -8.70 16.34 -12.62
CA GLU A 32 -7.67 17.34 -12.29
C GLU A 32 -8.20 18.37 -11.28
N LYS A 33 -9.44 18.85 -11.46
CA LYS A 33 -10.08 19.79 -10.53
C LYS A 33 -10.25 19.16 -9.13
N GLN A 34 -10.68 17.91 -9.04
CA GLN A 34 -10.79 17.18 -7.77
C GLN A 34 -9.42 17.00 -7.12
N PHE A 35 -8.42 16.56 -7.87
CA PHE A 35 -7.07 16.36 -7.35
C PHE A 35 -6.45 17.65 -6.78
N GLU A 36 -6.65 18.79 -7.45
CA GLU A 36 -6.23 20.09 -6.93
C GLU A 36 -6.98 20.50 -5.67
N ALA A 37 -8.27 20.17 -5.59
CA ALA A 37 -9.08 20.46 -4.41
C ALA A 37 -8.61 19.64 -3.19
N LEU A 38 -8.13 18.40 -3.37
CA LEU A 38 -7.50 17.62 -2.29
C LEU A 38 -6.34 18.39 -1.66
N SER A 39 -5.42 18.88 -2.49
CA SER A 39 -4.24 19.63 -2.03
C SER A 39 -4.63 20.91 -1.29
N LYS A 40 -5.62 21.66 -1.80
CA LYS A 40 -6.14 22.87 -1.14
C LYS A 40 -6.79 22.57 0.20
N LEU A 41 -7.63 21.53 0.29
CA LEU A 41 -8.29 21.14 1.54
C LEU A 41 -7.29 20.70 2.60
N LEU A 42 -6.27 19.94 2.22
CA LEU A 42 -5.21 19.51 3.14
C LEU A 42 -4.43 20.72 3.67
N ALA A 43 -4.06 21.66 2.79
CA ALA A 43 -3.37 22.89 3.19
C ALA A 43 -4.20 23.71 4.19
N MET A 44 -5.51 23.83 3.98
CA MET A 44 -6.41 24.52 4.92
C MET A 44 -6.49 23.81 6.27
N LYS A 45 -6.62 22.47 6.29
CA LYS A 45 -6.74 21.69 7.53
C LYS A 45 -5.44 21.57 8.33
N ARG A 46 -4.27 21.66 7.69
CA ARG A 46 -2.95 21.52 8.33
C ARG A 46 -2.39 22.82 8.90
N SER A 47 -3.16 23.91 8.89
CA SER A 47 -2.74 25.22 9.41
C SER A 47 -2.35 25.27 10.90
N VAL A 48 -2.29 24.13 11.62
CA VAL A 48 -2.10 24.09 13.07
C VAL A 48 -0.88 23.26 13.55
N GLU A 49 -0.36 22.26 12.82
CA GLU A 49 0.79 21.46 13.32
C GLU A 49 1.75 21.03 12.20
N ARG A 50 3.04 21.38 12.32
CA ARG A 50 4.11 20.85 11.46
C ARG A 50 4.46 19.43 11.90
N GLU A 51 4.08 18.42 11.11
CA GLU A 51 4.53 17.05 11.32
C GLU A 51 6.06 16.96 11.17
N THR A 52 6.74 16.52 12.23
CA THR A 52 8.20 16.35 12.23
C THR A 52 8.59 14.93 11.83
N ALA A 53 9.82 14.78 11.32
CA ALA A 53 10.41 13.49 10.95
C ALA A 53 11.73 13.24 11.72
N GLN A 54 11.81 13.77 12.94
CA GLN A 54 13.06 13.83 13.71
C GLN A 54 13.76 12.47 13.83
N THR A 55 13.00 11.41 14.11
CA THR A 55 13.55 10.04 14.28
C THR A 55 14.22 9.52 13.01
N GLY A 56 13.59 9.69 11.84
CA GLY A 56 14.16 9.26 10.56
C GLY A 56 15.34 10.10 10.08
N LEU A 57 15.51 11.30 10.64
CA LEU A 57 16.60 12.22 10.34
C LEU A 57 17.80 12.09 11.30
N ARG A 58 17.75 11.20 12.29
CA ARG A 58 18.88 10.96 13.19
C ARG A 58 20.04 10.28 12.43
N PRO A 59 21.31 10.56 12.78
CA PRO A 59 22.48 10.01 12.09
C PRO A 59 22.46 8.48 11.90
N GLU A 60 21.92 7.75 12.88
CA GLU A 60 21.78 6.29 12.85
C GLU A 60 20.67 5.77 11.92
N ASN A 61 19.75 6.64 11.47
CA ASN A 61 18.56 6.29 10.70
C ASN A 61 18.52 6.91 9.30
N VAL A 62 19.33 7.94 9.01
CA VAL A 62 19.27 8.65 7.71
C VAL A 62 19.47 7.71 6.52
N ASN A 63 20.34 6.70 6.65
CA ASN A 63 20.62 5.70 5.63
C ASN A 63 19.53 4.61 5.51
N LYS A 64 18.52 4.61 6.39
CA LYS A 64 17.35 3.72 6.31
C LYS A 64 16.21 4.33 5.46
N ASN A 65 16.39 5.55 4.96
CA ASN A 65 15.46 6.20 4.03
C ASN A 65 15.97 6.05 2.60
N ARG A 66 15.17 5.47 1.70
CA ARG A 66 15.48 5.39 0.27
C ARG A 66 15.54 6.77 -0.36
N PHE A 67 14.68 7.67 0.08
CA PHE A 67 14.64 9.06 -0.34
C PHE A 67 14.79 9.97 0.88
N SER A 68 15.82 10.81 0.88
CA SER A 68 16.13 11.74 1.98
C SER A 68 15.00 12.74 2.27
N ASP A 69 14.21 13.05 1.25
CA ASP A 69 13.11 14.01 1.33
C ASP A 69 11.83 13.42 1.93
N PHE A 70 11.78 12.09 2.05
CA PHE A 70 10.61 11.33 2.46
C PHE A 70 10.84 10.44 3.71
N PRO A 71 11.40 10.96 4.81
CA PRO A 71 11.54 10.22 6.06
C PRO A 71 10.18 10.05 6.77
N ALA A 72 10.07 9.00 7.59
CA ALA A 72 8.80 8.72 8.25
C ALA A 72 8.40 9.80 9.27
N LYS A 73 7.13 10.23 9.19
CA LYS A 73 6.59 11.27 10.08
C LYS A 73 6.25 10.71 11.45
N GLN A 74 6.57 11.46 12.50
CA GLN A 74 6.49 10.99 13.89
C GLN A 74 5.09 10.50 14.29
N ARG A 75 4.03 11.15 13.79
CA ARG A 75 2.63 10.82 14.16
C ARG A 75 2.14 9.50 13.59
N SER A 76 2.62 9.13 12.40
CA SER A 76 2.16 7.95 11.68
C SER A 76 3.23 6.86 11.55
N ARG A 77 4.47 7.09 12.00
CA ARG A 77 5.55 6.10 11.85
C ARG A 77 5.23 4.78 12.56
N ALA A 78 5.70 3.68 11.97
CA ALA A 78 5.86 2.43 12.69
C ALA A 78 7.08 2.48 13.63
N VAL A 79 6.97 1.83 14.78
CA VAL A 79 8.04 1.66 15.77
C VAL A 79 8.41 0.18 15.82
N LEU A 80 9.66 -0.17 15.54
CA LEU A 80 10.13 -1.55 15.66
C LEU A 80 10.41 -1.88 17.12
N MET A 81 9.91 -3.02 17.58
CA MET A 81 9.99 -3.52 18.96
C MET A 81 10.90 -4.74 19.06
N THR A 82 10.87 -5.63 18.06
CA THR A 82 11.79 -6.78 18.00
C THR A 82 13.20 -6.28 17.71
N SER A 83 14.21 -6.79 18.43
CA SER A 83 15.62 -6.59 18.08
C SER A 83 16.14 -7.79 17.30
N VAL A 84 16.86 -7.55 16.21
CA VAL A 84 17.44 -8.57 15.33
C VAL A 84 18.97 -8.56 15.41
N TYR A 85 19.57 -7.37 15.55
CA TYR A 85 21.00 -7.15 15.70
C TYR A 85 21.29 -6.20 16.88
N GLU A 86 22.55 -6.16 17.33
CA GLU A 86 22.97 -5.39 18.52
C GLU A 86 22.80 -3.87 18.36
N ASN A 87 22.99 -3.34 17.14
CA ASN A 87 22.89 -1.91 16.83
C ASN A 87 21.57 -1.53 16.15
N ASP A 88 20.53 -2.34 16.33
CA ASP A 88 19.24 -2.05 15.75
C ASP A 88 18.61 -0.80 16.37
N THR A 89 18.02 0.02 15.51
CA THR A 89 17.18 1.14 15.91
C THR A 89 15.70 0.73 15.89
N ASP A 90 14.83 1.53 16.51
CA ASP A 90 13.37 1.36 16.50
C ASP A 90 12.72 1.88 15.20
N TYR A 91 13.54 2.19 14.20
CA TYR A 91 13.15 2.93 13.00
C TYR A 91 13.11 2.05 11.76
N ILE A 92 12.00 2.21 11.03
CA ILE A 92 11.80 1.84 9.64
C ILE A 92 11.02 2.98 8.97
N ASN A 93 11.29 3.25 7.69
CA ASN A 93 10.50 4.21 6.93
C ASN A 93 9.14 3.61 6.53
N ALA A 94 8.23 3.53 7.50
CA ALA A 94 6.89 3.00 7.33
C ALA A 94 5.84 3.85 8.06
N HIS A 95 4.62 3.88 7.53
CA HIS A 95 3.52 4.72 7.99
C HIS A 95 2.23 3.94 8.19
N PHE A 96 1.59 4.07 9.35
CA PHE A 96 0.22 3.66 9.55
C PHE A 96 -0.74 4.54 8.75
N LEU A 97 -1.64 3.87 8.03
CA LEU A 97 -2.68 4.49 7.24
C LEU A 97 -4.05 3.93 7.65
N PRO A 98 -5.10 4.77 7.60
CA PRO A 98 -6.45 4.33 7.86
C PRO A 98 -7.00 3.50 6.69
N GLY A 99 -7.73 2.43 7.03
CA GLY A 99 -8.66 1.77 6.13
C GLY A 99 -10.02 2.47 6.12
N TYR A 100 -11.03 1.81 5.57
CA TYR A 100 -12.38 2.39 5.55
C TYR A 100 -12.96 2.48 6.98
N ARG A 101 -12.95 1.37 7.72
CA ARG A 101 -13.49 1.30 9.09
C ARG A 101 -12.47 1.50 10.19
N LYS A 102 -11.22 1.07 9.95
CA LYS A 102 -10.19 0.97 11.00
C LYS A 102 -9.07 1.98 10.78
N LYS A 103 -8.68 2.68 11.85
CA LYS A 103 -7.68 3.76 11.81
C LYS A 103 -6.25 3.30 11.45
N SER A 104 -5.93 2.02 11.67
CA SER A 104 -4.59 1.45 11.46
C SER A 104 -4.67 0.10 10.74
N MET A 105 -5.37 0.06 9.61
CA MET A 105 -5.54 -1.16 8.81
C MET A 105 -4.35 -1.43 7.89
N TYR A 106 -3.68 -0.36 7.46
CA TYR A 106 -2.66 -0.40 6.43
C TYR A 106 -1.34 0.14 6.97
N ILE A 107 -0.24 -0.39 6.47
CA ILE A 107 1.11 0.10 6.72
C ILE A 107 1.77 0.29 5.35
N SER A 108 2.11 1.53 5.00
CA SER A 108 2.92 1.81 3.82
C SER A 108 4.40 1.78 4.18
N THR A 109 5.25 1.28 3.29
CA THR A 109 6.71 1.36 3.44
C THR A 109 7.37 1.46 2.08
N GLN A 110 8.62 1.91 2.05
CA GLN A 110 9.47 1.91 0.85
C GLN A 110 9.94 0.49 0.48
N MET A 111 10.42 0.31 -0.76
CA MET A 111 11.07 -0.91 -1.21
C MET A 111 12.30 -1.19 -0.32
N PRO A 112 12.41 -2.38 0.31
CA PRO A 112 13.55 -2.71 1.16
C PRO A 112 14.90 -2.50 0.49
N MET A 113 15.84 -1.95 1.25
CA MET A 113 17.24 -1.73 0.88
C MET A 113 18.13 -2.75 1.59
N PRO A 114 19.40 -2.92 1.19
CA PRO A 114 20.28 -3.94 1.78
C PRO A 114 20.33 -3.88 3.32
N ASN A 115 20.35 -2.68 3.88
CA ASN A 115 20.40 -2.41 5.31
C ASN A 115 19.03 -2.37 6.02
N THR A 116 17.92 -2.59 5.30
CA THR A 116 16.55 -2.56 5.87
C THR A 116 15.74 -3.83 5.55
N VAL A 117 16.36 -4.86 4.95
CA VAL A 117 15.69 -6.14 4.67
C VAL A 117 15.22 -6.83 5.95
N ALA A 118 16.00 -6.80 7.04
CA ALA A 118 15.56 -7.37 8.31
C ALA A 118 14.41 -6.55 8.94
N ASP A 119 14.45 -5.22 8.75
CA ASP A 119 13.47 -4.29 9.33
C ASP A 119 12.05 -4.53 8.81
N ILE A 120 11.87 -4.96 7.55
CA ILE A 120 10.52 -5.31 7.05
C ILE A 120 9.93 -6.53 7.78
N TRP A 121 10.75 -7.53 8.15
CA TRP A 121 10.27 -8.69 8.89
C TRP A 121 10.05 -8.39 10.37
N ARG A 122 10.84 -7.48 10.96
CA ARG A 122 10.55 -6.89 12.28
C ARG A 122 9.18 -6.24 12.26
N LEU A 123 8.90 -5.39 11.27
CA LEU A 123 7.60 -4.74 11.08
C LEU A 123 6.45 -5.76 10.96
N VAL A 124 6.61 -6.78 10.10
CA VAL A 124 5.59 -7.81 9.90
C VAL A 124 5.34 -8.59 11.19
N TYR A 125 6.41 -8.94 11.91
CA TYR A 125 6.32 -9.68 13.16
C TYR A 125 5.62 -8.86 14.25
N ASP A 126 6.12 -7.65 14.50
CA ASP A 126 5.72 -6.73 15.56
C ASP A 126 4.24 -6.32 15.46
N TYR A 127 3.76 -6.08 14.24
CA TYR A 127 2.39 -5.59 13.99
C TYR A 127 1.41 -6.67 13.54
N LYS A 128 1.80 -7.94 13.62
CA LYS A 128 0.96 -9.08 13.24
C LYS A 128 0.34 -8.96 11.86
N VAL A 129 1.17 -8.54 10.91
CA VAL A 129 0.80 -8.37 9.51
C VAL A 129 0.52 -9.73 8.89
N GLY A 130 -0.67 -9.89 8.31
CA GLY A 130 -1.08 -11.12 7.63
C GLY A 130 -0.76 -11.13 6.14
N CYS A 131 -0.56 -9.95 5.55
CA CYS A 131 -0.36 -9.78 4.12
C CYS A 131 0.65 -8.67 3.79
N ILE A 132 1.57 -8.96 2.87
CA ILE A 132 2.52 -8.03 2.26
C ILE A 132 2.14 -7.85 0.79
N VAL A 133 2.09 -6.62 0.30
CA VAL A 133 1.76 -6.31 -1.08
C VAL A 133 2.92 -5.53 -1.70
N MET A 134 3.55 -6.09 -2.71
CA MET A 134 4.69 -5.55 -3.44
C MET A 134 4.20 -5.07 -4.82
N LEU A 135 4.23 -3.76 -5.06
CA LEU A 135 3.61 -3.11 -6.23
C LEU A 135 4.63 -2.73 -7.32
N ASN A 136 5.77 -3.37 -7.30
CA ASN A 136 6.75 -3.34 -8.38
C ASN A 136 7.55 -4.64 -8.35
N PRO A 137 7.91 -5.21 -9.51
CA PRO A 137 8.93 -6.24 -9.56
C PRO A 137 10.29 -5.66 -9.15
N LEU A 138 11.22 -6.55 -8.80
CA LEU A 138 12.63 -6.17 -8.66
C LEU A 138 13.19 -5.73 -10.02
N ASP A 139 14.00 -4.68 -10.00
CA ASP A 139 14.77 -4.25 -11.15
C ASP A 139 16.20 -4.81 -11.05
N PRO A 140 16.61 -5.73 -11.94
CA PRO A 140 17.97 -6.30 -11.93
C PRO A 140 19.07 -5.26 -12.10
N ALA A 141 18.77 -4.09 -12.69
CA ALA A 141 19.72 -3.00 -12.86
C ALA A 141 19.83 -2.11 -11.60
N ASN A 142 18.96 -2.30 -10.60
CA ASN A 142 18.93 -1.50 -9.38
C ASN A 142 19.26 -2.34 -8.15
N GLU A 143 20.56 -2.44 -7.83
CA GLU A 143 21.08 -3.19 -6.69
C GLU A 143 20.57 -2.69 -5.32
N THR A 144 20.00 -1.49 -5.26
CA THR A 144 19.42 -0.97 -4.01
C THR A 144 18.05 -1.59 -3.69
N MET A 145 17.41 -2.28 -4.64
CA MET A 145 16.15 -3.01 -4.42
C MET A 145 16.46 -4.44 -3.99
N CYS A 146 16.08 -4.80 -2.77
CA CYS A 146 16.45 -6.11 -2.24
C CYS A 146 15.28 -7.08 -2.16
N GLN A 147 15.52 -8.30 -2.63
CA GLN A 147 14.72 -9.44 -2.25
C GLN A 147 14.82 -9.65 -0.74
N TYR A 148 13.67 -9.73 -0.07
CA TYR A 148 13.58 -9.95 1.37
C TYR A 148 12.99 -11.32 1.72
N TRP A 149 12.91 -12.26 0.79
CA TRP A 149 12.27 -13.57 1.02
C TRP A 149 13.11 -14.75 0.49
N PRO A 150 12.89 -15.98 1.01
CA PRO A 150 13.39 -17.21 0.41
C PRO A 150 12.71 -17.56 -0.92
N GLU A 151 13.47 -17.92 -1.96
CA GLU A 151 12.90 -18.29 -3.27
C GLU A 151 12.51 -19.77 -3.41
N LYS A 152 13.28 -20.67 -2.79
CA LYS A 152 13.06 -22.11 -2.95
C LYS A 152 12.01 -22.61 -1.97
N LYS A 153 10.96 -23.27 -2.47
CA LYS A 153 9.94 -23.89 -1.61
C LYS A 153 10.58 -24.76 -0.53
N GLY A 154 10.19 -24.53 0.72
CA GLY A 154 10.72 -25.21 1.90
C GLY A 154 12.00 -24.62 2.47
N SER A 155 12.68 -23.69 1.78
CA SER A 155 13.86 -23.01 2.33
C SER A 155 13.46 -21.96 3.35
N THR A 156 14.39 -21.69 4.27
CA THR A 156 14.24 -20.71 5.35
C THR A 156 15.38 -19.70 5.23
N VAL A 157 15.07 -18.42 5.41
CA VAL A 157 16.05 -17.36 5.60
C VAL A 157 15.89 -16.83 7.03
N GLU A 158 17.01 -16.55 7.68
CA GLU A 158 17.02 -16.00 9.03
C GLU A 158 17.33 -14.50 8.97
N PHE A 159 16.46 -13.71 9.60
CA PHE A 159 16.70 -12.30 9.90
C PHE A 159 16.88 -12.20 11.41
N GLY A 160 18.12 -12.46 11.86
CA GLY A 160 18.47 -12.70 13.27
C GLY A 160 17.56 -13.77 13.90
N PRO A 161 16.71 -13.45 14.89
CA PRO A 161 15.83 -14.43 15.52
C PRO A 161 14.59 -14.77 14.67
N LEU A 162 14.27 -13.99 13.64
CA LEU A 162 13.09 -14.19 12.81
C LEU A 162 13.38 -15.21 11.71
N LEU A 163 12.66 -16.32 11.74
CA LEU A 163 12.75 -17.38 10.75
C LEU A 163 11.60 -17.25 9.75
N VAL A 164 11.94 -16.96 8.50
CA VAL A 164 11.00 -16.83 7.39
C VAL A 164 11.18 -18.01 6.47
N LYS A 165 10.15 -18.85 6.36
CA LYS A 165 10.18 -20.05 5.52
C LYS A 165 9.14 -19.98 4.42
N LEU A 166 9.55 -20.18 3.16
CA LEU A 166 8.62 -20.27 2.03
C LEU A 166 7.89 -21.62 2.08
N LYS A 167 6.57 -21.57 2.15
CA LYS A 167 5.69 -22.74 2.09
C LYS A 167 5.21 -22.99 0.68
N GLU A 168 4.70 -21.97 0.01
CA GLU A 168 4.05 -22.11 -1.29
C GLU A 168 4.27 -20.88 -2.16
N THR A 169 4.30 -21.10 -3.47
CA THR A 169 4.33 -20.04 -4.49
C THR A 169 3.27 -20.37 -5.52
N ASN A 170 2.29 -19.49 -5.68
CA ASN A 170 1.23 -19.61 -6.69
C ASN A 170 1.38 -18.47 -7.70
N LYS A 171 1.11 -18.77 -8.97
CA LYS A 171 1.15 -17.78 -10.06
C LYS A 171 -0.26 -17.56 -10.58
N TYR A 172 -0.64 -16.30 -10.64
CA TYR A 172 -1.89 -15.82 -11.21
C TYR A 172 -1.56 -14.83 -12.33
N ASP A 173 -2.58 -14.35 -13.03
CA ASP A 173 -2.42 -13.35 -14.08
C ASP A 173 -1.76 -12.09 -13.51
N ASN A 174 -0.48 -11.93 -13.86
CA ASN A 174 0.40 -10.84 -13.48
C ASN A 174 0.57 -10.61 -11.97
N VAL A 175 0.33 -11.65 -11.16
CA VAL A 175 0.56 -11.64 -9.71
C VAL A 175 1.25 -12.93 -9.28
N ILE A 176 2.30 -12.81 -8.48
CA ILE A 176 2.90 -13.94 -7.77
C ILE A 176 2.46 -13.88 -6.32
N GLN A 177 1.86 -14.96 -5.83
CA GLN A 177 1.58 -15.16 -4.43
C GLN A 177 2.69 -16.02 -3.80
N ARG A 178 3.18 -15.62 -2.64
CA ARG A 178 4.09 -16.42 -1.80
C ARG A 178 3.50 -16.54 -0.40
N VAL A 179 3.42 -17.76 0.11
CA VAL A 179 2.96 -18.03 1.48
C VAL A 179 4.16 -18.40 2.33
N PHE A 180 4.35 -17.69 3.43
CA PHE A 180 5.44 -17.88 4.38
C PHE A 180 4.92 -18.34 5.73
N THR A 181 5.76 -19.06 6.48
CA THR A 181 5.65 -19.12 7.94
C THR A 181 6.72 -18.25 8.57
N LEU A 182 6.30 -17.49 9.58
CA LEU A 182 7.12 -16.56 10.35
C LEU A 182 7.08 -16.94 11.84
N ARG A 183 8.25 -17.15 12.44
CA ARG A 183 8.40 -17.35 13.89
C ARG A 183 9.65 -16.68 14.43
N ASN A 184 9.65 -16.37 15.71
CA ASN A 184 10.83 -15.92 16.43
C ASN A 184 11.43 -17.12 17.19
N LYS A 185 12.67 -17.52 16.89
CA LYS A 185 13.31 -18.71 17.47
C LYS A 185 13.83 -18.51 18.90
N ASP A 186 14.01 -17.26 19.32
CA ASP A 186 14.53 -16.94 20.65
C ASP A 186 13.41 -16.92 21.70
N LEU A 187 12.18 -16.67 21.26
CA LEU A 187 11.01 -16.81 22.12
C LEU A 187 10.65 -18.30 22.24
N LYS A 188 10.79 -18.83 23.45
CA LYS A 188 10.30 -20.17 23.82
C LYS A 188 8.78 -20.14 23.95
N THR A 189 8.08 -19.96 22.84
CA THR A 189 6.62 -20.01 22.77
C THR A 189 6.19 -21.37 22.23
N GLU A 190 5.11 -21.91 22.79
CA GLU A 190 4.38 -23.02 22.13
C GLU A 190 3.48 -22.51 20.99
N GLU A 191 3.49 -21.20 20.68
CA GLU A 191 2.73 -20.63 19.58
C GLU A 191 3.19 -21.17 18.22
N GLU A 192 2.22 -21.59 17.41
CA GLU A 192 2.44 -22.00 16.03
C GLU A 192 3.03 -20.85 15.19
N PRO A 193 3.93 -21.14 14.23
CA PRO A 193 4.42 -20.14 13.31
C PRO A 193 3.27 -19.45 12.57
N ARG A 194 3.28 -18.12 12.52
CA ARG A 194 2.24 -17.36 11.84
C ARG A 194 2.38 -17.47 10.33
N THR A 195 1.26 -17.62 9.65
CA THR A 195 1.21 -17.58 8.19
C THR A 195 1.17 -16.14 7.71
N VAL A 196 2.04 -15.79 6.77
CA VAL A 196 2.08 -14.47 6.13
C VAL A 196 2.04 -14.67 4.62
N CYS A 197 1.13 -14.01 3.92
CA CYS A 197 1.11 -14.00 2.47
C CYS A 197 1.82 -12.76 1.92
N GLN A 198 2.53 -12.91 0.82
CA GLN A 198 2.99 -11.81 0.00
C GLN A 198 2.38 -11.93 -1.40
N PHE A 199 1.86 -10.83 -1.91
CA PHE A 199 1.50 -10.69 -3.32
C PHE A 199 2.46 -9.73 -4.01
N GLU A 200 3.02 -10.13 -5.14
CA GLU A 200 3.87 -9.31 -5.99
C GLU A 200 3.14 -9.03 -7.31
N CYS A 201 2.89 -7.75 -7.60
CA CYS A 201 2.29 -7.29 -8.85
C CYS A 201 3.37 -7.10 -9.92
N LEU A 202 3.23 -7.78 -11.05
CA LEU A 202 4.22 -7.82 -12.12
C LEU A 202 4.01 -6.72 -13.18
N ASP A 203 2.78 -6.22 -13.32
CA ASP A 203 2.38 -5.27 -14.37
C ASP A 203 2.75 -3.82 -14.08
N TRP A 204 3.42 -3.53 -12.97
CA TRP A 204 3.84 -2.16 -12.65
C TRP A 204 5.37 -2.11 -12.52
N PRO A 205 6.12 -2.07 -13.63
CA PRO A 205 7.58 -1.97 -13.61
C PRO A 205 8.06 -0.78 -12.78
N SER A 206 9.21 -0.88 -12.12
CA SER A 206 9.75 0.15 -11.21
C SER A 206 10.04 1.50 -11.89
N ASN A 207 10.30 1.48 -13.20
CA ASN A 207 10.65 2.64 -14.03
C ASN A 207 9.45 3.32 -14.69
N GLU A 208 8.23 2.80 -14.51
CA GLU A 208 7.01 3.33 -15.13
C GLU A 208 6.09 4.02 -14.10
N ASP A 209 5.46 5.13 -14.49
CA ASP A 209 4.54 5.85 -13.58
C ASP A 209 3.20 5.14 -13.44
N THR A 210 2.73 4.45 -14.47
CA THR A 210 1.47 3.69 -14.52
C THR A 210 1.72 2.23 -14.89
N PRO A 211 0.85 1.29 -14.50
CA PRO A 211 1.02 -0.10 -14.86
C PRO A 211 0.83 -0.33 -16.38
N THR A 212 1.52 -1.31 -16.94
CA THR A 212 1.42 -1.72 -18.35
C THR A 212 0.10 -2.43 -18.66
N SER A 213 -0.55 -2.99 -17.63
CA SER A 213 -1.87 -3.60 -17.68
C SER A 213 -2.56 -3.44 -16.33
N LEU A 214 -3.89 -3.35 -16.33
CA LEU A 214 -4.71 -3.28 -15.10
C LEU A 214 -5.05 -4.65 -14.53
N GLN A 215 -4.73 -5.74 -15.26
CA GLN A 215 -5.08 -7.10 -14.86
C GLN A 215 -4.44 -7.49 -13.52
N GLY A 216 -3.13 -7.23 -13.34
CA GLY A 216 -2.46 -7.54 -12.08
C GLY A 216 -3.08 -6.85 -10.87
N MET A 217 -3.52 -5.59 -11.02
CA MET A 217 -4.22 -4.86 -9.94
C MET A 217 -5.58 -5.47 -9.61
N LEU A 218 -6.35 -5.89 -10.62
CA LEU A 218 -7.64 -6.57 -10.42
C LEU A 218 -7.47 -7.93 -9.72
N THR A 219 -6.53 -8.75 -10.19
CA THR A 219 -6.19 -10.04 -9.58
C THR A 219 -5.75 -9.84 -8.12
N LEU A 220 -4.85 -8.87 -7.87
CA LEU A 220 -4.33 -8.55 -6.54
C LEU A 220 -5.46 -8.15 -5.57
N MET A 221 -6.41 -7.33 -6.02
CA MET A 221 -7.57 -6.93 -5.23
C MET A 221 -8.44 -8.13 -4.82
N GLY A 222 -8.73 -9.03 -5.75
CA GLY A 222 -9.49 -10.25 -5.48
C GLY A 222 -8.78 -11.17 -4.48
N LEU A 223 -7.53 -11.53 -4.78
CA LEU A 223 -6.73 -12.44 -3.94
C LEU A 223 -6.51 -11.89 -2.53
N THR A 224 -6.35 -10.57 -2.39
CA THR A 224 -6.21 -9.98 -1.05
C THR A 224 -7.49 -10.14 -0.24
N GLN A 225 -8.66 -9.95 -0.85
CA GLN A 225 -9.95 -10.10 -0.16
C GLN A 225 -10.23 -11.55 0.24
N GLU A 226 -9.77 -12.51 -0.55
CA GLU A 226 -9.88 -13.94 -0.24
C GLU A 226 -8.93 -14.36 0.89
N TRP A 227 -7.72 -13.78 0.91
CA TRP A 227 -6.70 -14.15 1.90
C TRP A 227 -6.93 -13.56 3.29
N LEU A 228 -7.39 -12.31 3.35
CA LEU A 228 -7.42 -11.59 4.62
C LEU A 228 -8.59 -12.01 5.49
N ASP A 229 -8.27 -12.58 6.65
CA ASP A 229 -9.17 -12.55 7.79
C ASP A 229 -9.43 -11.11 8.24
N LYS A 230 -10.66 -10.86 8.70
CA LYS A 230 -11.00 -9.60 9.35
C LYS A 230 -10.06 -9.43 10.54
N ASP A 231 -9.24 -8.37 10.51
CA ASP A 231 -8.46 -7.82 11.64
C ASP A 231 -6.93 -7.91 11.57
N THR A 232 -6.34 -8.44 10.48
CA THR A 232 -4.88 -8.39 10.30
C THR A 232 -4.45 -7.18 9.43
N PRO A 233 -3.42 -6.40 9.83
CA PRO A 233 -2.93 -5.31 9.01
C PRO A 233 -2.30 -5.79 7.71
N ILE A 234 -2.39 -4.94 6.68
CA ILE A 234 -1.71 -5.13 5.39
C ILE A 234 -0.50 -4.21 5.35
N VAL A 235 0.68 -4.74 5.05
CA VAL A 235 1.81 -3.94 4.60
C VAL A 235 1.76 -3.85 3.09
N ALA A 236 1.80 -2.65 2.50
CA ALA A 236 2.07 -2.51 1.07
C ALA A 236 3.27 -1.61 0.83
N HIS A 237 4.09 -1.97 -0.14
CA HIS A 237 5.22 -1.17 -0.58
C HIS A 237 5.29 -1.09 -2.10
N CYS A 238 5.88 0.01 -2.54
CA CYS A 238 6.37 0.22 -3.89
C CYS A 238 7.79 0.79 -3.76
N ILE A 239 8.25 1.62 -4.69
CA ILE A 239 9.58 2.23 -4.57
C ILE A 239 9.67 3.13 -3.32
N ASP A 240 8.74 4.07 -3.18
CA ASP A 240 8.71 5.07 -2.09
C ASP A 240 7.65 4.79 -1.00
N GLY A 241 6.73 3.86 -1.24
CA GLY A 241 5.60 3.60 -0.35
C GLY A 241 4.51 4.67 -0.34
N MET A 242 4.45 5.55 -1.36
CA MET A 242 3.55 6.71 -1.40
C MET A 242 2.71 6.80 -2.67
N GLY A 243 3.25 6.47 -3.85
CA GLY A 243 2.51 6.55 -5.11
C GLY A 243 1.58 5.34 -5.31
N ARG A 244 2.16 4.24 -5.80
CA ARG A 244 1.45 2.99 -6.14
C ARG A 244 0.78 2.36 -4.93
N SER A 245 1.46 2.35 -3.78
CA SER A 245 0.88 1.87 -2.52
C SER A 245 -0.39 2.63 -2.15
N ALA A 246 -0.45 3.95 -2.36
CA ALA A 246 -1.66 4.71 -2.08
C ALA A 246 -2.81 4.37 -3.05
N VAL A 247 -2.53 4.05 -4.31
CA VAL A 247 -3.55 3.54 -5.25
C VAL A 247 -4.15 2.25 -4.71
N TYR A 248 -3.30 1.30 -4.31
CA TYR A 248 -3.74 0.04 -3.72
C TYR A 248 -4.59 0.24 -2.45
N PHE A 249 -4.13 1.05 -1.49
CA PHE A 249 -4.88 1.30 -0.26
C PHE A 249 -6.22 2.00 -0.51
N ALA A 250 -6.25 2.97 -1.42
CA ALA A 250 -7.49 3.65 -1.80
C ALA A 250 -8.49 2.65 -2.39
N LEU A 251 -8.05 1.80 -3.32
CA LEU A 251 -8.88 0.75 -3.92
C LEU A 251 -9.41 -0.22 -2.87
N MET A 252 -8.56 -0.73 -1.96
CA MET A 252 -9.02 -1.62 -0.89
C MET A 252 -10.06 -0.97 0.03
N SER A 253 -9.89 0.32 0.37
CA SER A 253 -10.90 1.08 1.13
C SER A 253 -12.21 1.25 0.34
N LEU A 254 -12.12 1.48 -0.98
CA LEU A 254 -13.28 1.64 -1.85
C LEU A 254 -14.06 0.33 -2.02
N LEU A 255 -13.35 -0.80 -2.08
CA LEU A 255 -13.98 -2.12 -2.09
C LEU A 255 -14.73 -2.44 -0.80
N GLU A 256 -14.19 -2.02 0.34
CA GLU A 256 -14.87 -2.18 1.63
C GLU A 256 -16.14 -1.31 1.66
N GLN A 257 -16.03 -0.03 1.26
CA GLN A 257 -17.16 0.89 1.17
C GLN A 257 -18.26 0.39 0.21
N SER A 258 -17.86 -0.10 -0.97
CA SER A 258 -18.80 -0.55 -2.00
C SER A 258 -19.60 -1.77 -1.56
N LYS A 259 -18.99 -2.70 -0.80
CA LYS A 259 -19.66 -3.88 -0.26
C LYS A 259 -20.72 -3.51 0.77
N GLU A 260 -20.47 -2.51 1.60
CA GLU A 260 -21.33 -2.11 2.73
C GLU A 260 -22.44 -1.14 2.31
N GLU A 261 -22.12 -0.13 1.51
CA GLU A 261 -23.01 1.02 1.28
C GLU A 261 -23.53 1.12 -0.15
N LYS A 262 -23.02 0.29 -1.06
CA LYS A 262 -23.30 0.39 -2.51
C LYS A 262 -22.95 1.76 -3.11
N VAL A 263 -22.07 2.49 -2.43
CA VAL A 263 -21.55 3.81 -2.78
C VAL A 263 -20.03 3.76 -2.74
N VAL A 264 -19.37 4.61 -3.51
CA VAL A 264 -17.92 4.78 -3.54
C VAL A 264 -17.55 6.26 -3.56
N ASP A 265 -16.54 6.66 -2.78
CA ASP A 265 -16.01 8.02 -2.79
C ASP A 265 -14.47 8.01 -2.87
N VAL A 266 -13.96 8.02 -4.12
CA VAL A 266 -12.51 8.00 -4.40
C VAL A 266 -11.83 9.23 -3.80
N PHE A 267 -12.47 10.39 -3.88
CA PHE A 267 -11.94 11.63 -3.34
C PHE A 267 -11.69 11.50 -1.83
N GLN A 268 -12.68 11.05 -1.07
CA GLN A 268 -12.57 10.87 0.37
C GLN A 268 -11.60 9.75 0.75
N ALA A 269 -11.55 8.65 -0.01
CA ALA A 269 -10.56 7.59 0.21
C ALA A 269 -9.13 8.14 0.14
N VAL A 270 -8.80 8.90 -0.91
CA VAL A 270 -7.47 9.51 -1.08
C VAL A 270 -7.23 10.61 -0.06
N PHE A 271 -8.24 11.40 0.26
CA PHE A 271 -8.16 12.43 1.30
C PHE A 271 -7.80 11.83 2.67
N ARG A 272 -8.41 10.71 3.06
CA ARG A 272 -8.10 10.01 4.31
C ARG A 272 -6.63 9.55 4.37
N LEU A 273 -6.10 9.01 3.28
CA LEU A 273 -4.68 8.61 3.19
C LEU A 273 -3.76 9.84 3.36
N ARG A 274 -4.05 10.94 2.66
CA ARG A 274 -3.26 12.16 2.74
C ARG A 274 -3.33 12.90 4.07
N MET A 275 -4.42 12.71 4.83
CA MET A 275 -4.52 13.19 6.20
C MET A 275 -3.54 12.47 7.14
N ALA A 276 -3.21 11.20 6.87
CA ALA A 276 -2.20 10.43 7.61
C ALA A 276 -0.77 10.70 7.12
N HIS A 277 -0.59 10.87 5.80
CA HIS A 277 0.70 11.25 5.21
C HIS A 277 0.50 12.05 3.91
N GLN A 278 0.86 13.34 3.91
CA GLN A 278 0.50 14.30 2.85
C GLN A 278 0.93 13.91 1.43
N ASN A 279 2.02 13.17 1.27
CA ASN A 279 2.52 12.77 -0.05
C ASN A 279 1.86 11.50 -0.58
N MET A 280 0.89 10.89 0.13
CA MET A 280 0.16 9.74 -0.41
C MET A 280 -0.53 10.13 -1.72
N MET A 281 -0.27 9.36 -2.78
CA MET A 281 -0.81 9.56 -4.13
C MET A 281 -0.53 10.95 -4.69
N TYR A 282 0.75 11.34 -4.81
CA TYR A 282 1.15 12.69 -5.25
C TYR A 282 0.94 12.98 -6.76
N SER A 283 0.59 11.97 -7.57
CA SER A 283 0.33 12.09 -9.02
C SER A 283 -1.17 12.09 -9.35
N VAL A 284 -1.57 12.90 -10.34
CA VAL A 284 -2.95 12.93 -10.84
C VAL A 284 -3.27 11.67 -11.66
N GLU A 285 -2.26 11.08 -12.29
CA GLU A 285 -2.33 9.81 -13.01
C GLU A 285 -2.67 8.67 -12.04
N HIS A 286 -2.03 8.61 -10.87
CA HIS A 286 -2.39 7.66 -9.80
C HIS A 286 -3.82 7.88 -9.28
N TYR A 287 -4.25 9.14 -9.17
CA TYR A 287 -5.62 9.45 -8.79
C TYR A 287 -6.63 8.98 -9.85
N ALA A 288 -6.36 9.22 -11.13
CA ALA A 288 -7.18 8.74 -12.23
C ALA A 288 -7.21 7.19 -12.27
N LEU A 289 -6.07 6.54 -12.01
CA LEU A 289 -5.96 5.09 -11.97
C LEU A 289 -6.88 4.45 -10.92
N CYS A 290 -7.11 5.11 -9.78
CA CYS A 290 -8.08 4.64 -8.79
C CYS A 290 -9.50 4.53 -9.38
N TYR A 291 -9.90 5.52 -10.19
CA TYR A 291 -11.20 5.47 -10.86
C TYR A 291 -11.25 4.38 -11.93
N GLU A 292 -10.19 4.24 -12.72
CA GLU A 292 -10.15 3.27 -13.82
C GLU A 292 -10.17 1.82 -13.34
N VAL A 293 -9.34 1.50 -12.35
CA VAL A 293 -9.30 0.15 -11.76
C VAL A 293 -10.61 -0.16 -11.04
N LEU A 294 -11.17 0.81 -10.29
CA LEU A 294 -12.46 0.63 -9.65
C LEU A 294 -13.58 0.39 -10.68
N GLN A 295 -13.61 1.15 -11.77
CA GLN A 295 -14.59 0.96 -12.84
C GLN A 295 -14.49 -0.46 -13.43
N LEU A 296 -13.29 -0.92 -13.75
CA LEU A 296 -13.07 -2.26 -14.29
C LEU A 296 -13.49 -3.35 -13.30
N TYR A 297 -13.19 -3.18 -12.01
CA TYR A 297 -13.62 -4.11 -10.97
C TYR A 297 -15.15 -4.16 -10.83
N LEU A 298 -15.83 -3.02 -10.92
CA LEU A 298 -17.29 -2.98 -10.87
C LEU A 298 -17.90 -3.70 -12.09
N ASP A 299 -17.31 -3.50 -13.27
CA ASP A 299 -17.77 -4.14 -14.51
C ASP A 299 -17.60 -5.66 -14.50
N SER A 300 -16.49 -6.16 -13.96
CA SER A 300 -16.29 -7.61 -13.81
C SER A 300 -17.34 -8.22 -12.88
N ASN A 301 -17.64 -7.57 -11.75
CA ASN A 301 -18.60 -8.10 -10.77
C ASN A 301 -20.07 -7.99 -11.21
N VAL A 302 -20.46 -6.99 -12.01
CA VAL A 302 -21.81 -6.91 -12.59
C VAL A 302 -22.06 -8.05 -13.58
N THR A 303 -21.01 -8.52 -14.25
CA THR A 303 -21.10 -9.65 -15.18
C THR A 303 -21.35 -10.97 -14.44
N TYR A 304 -20.77 -11.15 -13.24
CA TYR A 304 -20.97 -12.35 -12.41
C TYR A 304 -22.28 -12.35 -11.59
N ALA A 305 -22.90 -11.19 -11.35
CA ALA A 305 -24.19 -11.12 -10.65
C ALA A 305 -25.41 -11.44 -11.54
N ASN A 306 -25.21 -11.52 -12.86
CA ASN A 306 -26.25 -11.80 -13.86
C ASN A 306 -26.10 -13.18 -14.53
N LEU A 307 -25.23 -14.06 -13.99
CA LEU A 307 -25.06 -15.47 -14.35
C LEU A 307 -25.48 -16.35 -13.19
#